data_AF-A0A7C2MZ02-F1
#
_entry.id   AF-A0A7C2MZ02-F1
#
_cell.length_a   1.000
_cell.length_b   1.000
_cell.length_c   1.000
_cell.angle_alpha   90.00
_cell.angle_beta   90.00
_cell.angle_gamma   90.00
#
_symmetry.space_group_name_H-M   'P 1'
#
loop_
_entity.id
_entity.type
_entity.pdbx_description
1 polymer ?
#
loop_
_entity_poly.entity_id
_entity_poly.type
_entity_poly.pdbx_seq_one_letter_code
_entity_poly.pdbx_strand_id
1 'polypeptide(L)'
;MGDVLILITYFNPGQWERDGEIHYQGTSIDEKLYRDIRSKIPVPAIGIYGKGPIRRGTRTDRVDYTSYNPSLLIVEDISINDKGEPTFRYRRLSGIEGITSKDLLSRLRDWPLYYLAPSNRILKIFEELGIKPPEEWARSIG
;
A
#
# COMPACT_ATOMS: atom_id res chain seq x y z
N MET A 1 -2.41 4.10 -19.61
CA MET A 1 -1.29 3.52 -18.85
C MET A 1 -1.57 3.86 -17.40
N GLY A 2 -2.22 2.94 -16.68
CA GLY A 2 -2.62 3.16 -15.30
C GLY A 2 -1.45 3.09 -14.31
N ASP A 3 -1.70 3.57 -13.11
CA ASP A 3 -0.81 3.45 -11.95
C ASP A 3 -1.48 2.59 -10.87
N VAL A 4 -0.65 1.92 -10.07
CA VAL A 4 -1.05 1.21 -8.85
C VAL A 4 -0.46 1.95 -7.66
N LEU A 5 -1.29 2.25 -6.67
CA LEU A 5 -0.85 2.85 -5.42
C LEU A 5 -0.28 1.78 -4.48
N ILE A 6 0.99 1.92 -4.13
CA ILE A 6 1.64 1.06 -3.13
C ILE A 6 1.48 1.72 -1.77
N LEU A 7 0.98 0.96 -0.79
CA LEU A 7 0.81 1.39 0.60
C LEU A 7 1.56 0.42 1.52
N ILE A 8 2.66 0.87 2.12
CA ILE A 8 3.44 0.08 3.08
C ILE A 8 3.06 0.48 4.50
N THR A 9 2.83 -0.47 5.40
CA THR A 9 2.62 -0.18 6.83
C THR A 9 3.50 -1.06 7.72
N TYR A 10 3.95 -0.50 8.84
CA TYR A 10 4.57 -1.26 9.92
C TYR A 10 3.97 -0.93 11.28
N PHE A 11 2.87 -0.16 11.34
CA PHE A 11 2.31 0.33 12.61
C PHE A 11 1.05 -0.42 13.05
N ASN A 12 0.45 -1.25 12.18
CA ASN A 12 -0.69 -2.08 12.51
C ASN A 12 -0.60 -3.46 11.81
N PRO A 13 -0.44 -4.58 12.56
CA PRO A 13 -0.30 -5.92 12.00
C PRO A 13 -1.57 -6.47 11.33
N GLY A 14 -2.74 -5.87 11.57
CA GLY A 14 -4.02 -6.27 10.97
C GLY A 14 -4.57 -5.27 9.96
N GLN A 15 -3.75 -4.32 9.52
CA GLN A 15 -4.20 -3.21 8.68
C GLN A 15 -4.89 -3.69 7.40
N TRP A 16 -4.32 -4.68 6.72
CA TRP A 16 -4.76 -5.06 5.38
C TRP A 16 -5.77 -6.21 5.35
N GLU A 17 -6.29 -6.63 6.52
CA GLU A 17 -7.15 -7.81 6.62
C GLU A 17 -8.65 -7.52 6.38
N ARG A 18 -9.04 -6.24 6.31
CA ARG A 18 -10.41 -5.78 6.10
C ARG A 18 -10.42 -4.38 5.49
N ASP A 19 -11.60 -3.94 5.04
CA ASP A 19 -11.84 -2.55 4.67
C ASP A 19 -11.47 -1.61 5.81
N GLY A 20 -11.01 -0.41 5.48
CA GLY A 20 -10.65 0.56 6.50
C GLY A 20 -9.90 1.76 5.98
N GLU A 21 -9.18 2.38 6.91
CA GLU A 21 -8.39 3.57 6.68
C GLU A 21 -6.99 3.38 7.24
N ILE A 22 -5.99 3.87 6.51
CA ILE A 22 -4.61 3.92 6.97
C ILE A 22 -4.17 5.38 7.08
N HIS A 23 -3.69 5.75 8.26
CA HIS A 23 -3.23 7.10 8.55
C HIS A 23 -1.71 7.11 8.75
N TYR A 24 -1.01 7.90 7.93
CA TYR A 24 0.45 7.95 7.89
C TYR A 24 1.01 9.09 8.75
N GLN A 25 0.97 8.89 10.07
CA GLN A 25 1.47 9.85 11.05
C GLN A 25 2.97 10.12 10.89
N GLY A 26 3.36 11.39 11.03
CA GLY A 26 4.75 11.82 10.96
C GLY A 26 5.34 11.84 9.55
N THR A 27 4.53 11.62 8.51
CA THR A 27 4.97 11.72 7.12
C THR A 27 4.02 12.59 6.31
N SER A 28 4.51 13.73 5.86
CA SER A 28 3.75 14.59 4.95
C SER A 28 3.81 14.06 3.52
N ILE A 29 2.70 14.16 2.80
CA ILE A 29 2.63 13.88 1.37
C ILE A 29 2.95 15.14 0.56
N ASP A 30 3.73 14.97 -0.51
CA ASP A 30 3.97 16.05 -1.46
C ASP A 30 2.69 16.41 -2.23
N GLU A 31 2.50 17.71 -2.51
CA GLU A 31 1.27 18.22 -3.14
C GLU A 31 1.04 17.64 -4.54
N LYS A 32 2.09 17.43 -5.34
CA LYS A 32 1.97 16.84 -6.66
C LYS A 32 1.51 15.39 -6.53
N LEU A 33 2.14 14.60 -5.66
CA LEU A 33 1.74 13.21 -5.42
C LEU A 33 0.29 13.12 -4.92
N TYR A 34 -0.12 14.00 -4.02
CA TYR A 34 -1.50 14.07 -3.56
C TYR A 34 -2.48 14.30 -4.71
N ARG A 35 -2.22 15.31 -5.56
CA ARG A 35 -3.06 15.61 -6.74
C ARG A 35 -3.10 14.44 -7.71
N ASP A 36 -1.94 13.81 -7.98
CA ASP A 36 -1.79 12.68 -8.89
C ASP A 36 -2.54 11.42 -8.41
N ILE A 37 -2.65 11.21 -7.09
CA ILE A 37 -3.45 10.13 -6.50
C ILE A 37 -4.93 10.52 -6.53
N ARG A 38 -5.25 11.76 -6.14
CA ARG A 38 -6.64 12.24 -6.05
C ARG A 38 -7.36 12.18 -7.38
N SER A 39 -6.67 12.51 -8.49
CA SER A 39 -7.23 12.44 -9.84
C SER A 39 -7.46 11.02 -10.36
N LYS A 40 -6.94 10.00 -9.66
CA LYS A 40 -7.03 8.59 -10.06
C LYS A 40 -7.99 7.77 -9.20
N ILE A 41 -8.54 8.35 -8.13
CA ILE A 41 -9.49 7.65 -7.26
C ILE A 41 -10.81 7.38 -8.02
N PRO A 42 -11.38 6.15 -7.94
CA PRO A 42 -10.85 4.99 -7.24
C PRO A 42 -9.63 4.38 -7.93
N VAL A 43 -8.55 4.15 -7.17
CA VAL A 43 -7.26 3.68 -7.71
C VAL A 43 -6.91 2.28 -7.18
N PRO A 44 -6.46 1.34 -8.03
CA PRO A 44 -5.93 0.06 -7.56
C PRO A 44 -4.75 0.29 -6.63
N ALA A 45 -4.73 -0.47 -5.54
CA ALA A 45 -3.66 -0.40 -4.57
C ALA A 45 -3.20 -1.78 -4.10
N ILE A 46 -2.00 -1.80 -3.50
CA ILE A 46 -1.46 -2.95 -2.78
C ILE A 46 -1.07 -2.51 -1.38
N GLY A 47 -1.71 -3.12 -0.39
CA GLY A 47 -1.32 -3.03 1.02
C GLY A 47 -0.20 -4.00 1.31
N ILE A 48 0.95 -3.51 1.77
CA ILE A 48 2.16 -4.28 2.03
C ILE A 48 2.58 -4.08 3.48
N TYR A 49 3.00 -5.15 4.15
CA TYR A 49 3.58 -5.06 5.50
C TYR A 49 5.09 -4.85 5.44
N GLY A 50 5.57 -3.84 6.17
CA GLY A 50 6.96 -3.42 6.25
C GLY A 50 7.59 -3.70 7.61
N LYS A 51 8.77 -3.11 7.79
CA LYS A 51 9.49 -3.06 9.06
C LYS A 51 9.78 -1.62 9.42
N GLY A 52 9.75 -1.29 10.71
CA GLY A 52 9.96 0.08 11.14
C GLY A 52 9.94 0.27 12.64
N PRO A 53 10.26 1.48 13.11
CA PRO A 53 10.14 1.83 14.52
C PRO A 53 8.68 2.10 14.91
N ILE A 54 8.23 1.54 16.03
CA ILE A 54 6.98 1.95 16.69
C ILE A 54 7.33 2.56 18.05
N ARG A 55 6.83 3.77 18.31
CA ARG A 55 6.97 4.41 19.61
C ARG A 55 5.89 3.91 20.58
N ARG A 56 6.31 3.35 21.71
CA ARG A 56 5.44 2.93 22.82
C ARG A 56 5.87 3.68 24.08
N GLY A 57 5.24 4.83 24.31
CA GLY A 57 5.63 5.76 25.38
C GLY A 57 7.04 6.31 25.17
N THR A 58 7.94 6.02 26.11
CA THR A 58 9.36 6.44 26.05
C THR A 58 10.27 5.47 25.29
N ARG A 59 9.77 4.27 24.92
CA ARG A 59 10.54 3.27 24.18
C ARG A 59 10.21 3.28 22.69
N THR A 60 11.22 2.99 21.87
CA THR A 60 11.06 2.76 20.43
C THR A 60 11.41 1.31 20.15
N ASP A 61 10.42 0.50 19.83
CA ASP A 61 10.61 -0.90 19.46
C ASP A 61 10.73 -0.99 17.93
N ARG A 62 11.59 -1.89 17.43
CA ARG A 62 11.62 -2.21 16.00
C ARG A 62 10.72 -3.40 15.76
N VAL A 63 9.74 -3.23 14.88
CA VAL A 63 8.86 -4.33 14.44
C VAL A 63 9.20 -4.72 13.01
N ASP A 64 8.91 -5.97 12.69
CA ASP A 64 9.02 -6.52 11.35
C ASP A 64 7.76 -7.34 11.07
N TYR A 65 6.91 -6.82 10.18
CA TYR A 65 5.70 -7.50 9.72
C TYR A 65 5.87 -8.03 8.29
N THR A 66 7.08 -8.03 7.74
CA THR A 66 7.32 -8.41 6.33
C THR A 66 6.99 -9.88 6.01
N SER A 67 6.85 -10.73 7.04
CA SER A 67 6.38 -12.11 6.88
C SER A 67 4.89 -12.24 6.57
N TYR A 68 4.10 -11.18 6.75
CA TYR A 68 2.65 -11.22 6.54
C TYR A 68 2.31 -11.06 5.06
N ASN A 69 1.20 -11.67 4.65
CA ASN A 69 0.70 -11.59 3.28
C ASN A 69 0.29 -10.15 2.93
N PRO A 70 0.69 -9.61 1.76
CA PRO A 70 0.13 -8.34 1.27
C PRO A 70 -1.33 -8.53 0.83
N SER A 71 -2.02 -7.44 0.54
CA SER A 71 -3.41 -7.45 0.07
C SER A 71 -3.63 -6.55 -1.13
N LEU A 72 -4.54 -6.97 -2.01
CA LEU A 72 -5.05 -6.18 -3.12
C LEU A 72 -6.25 -5.35 -2.66
N LEU A 73 -6.17 -4.05 -2.94
CA LEU A 73 -7.09 -3.04 -2.44
C LEU A 73 -7.58 -2.16 -3.58
N ILE A 74 -8.68 -1.45 -3.34
CA ILE A 74 -9.07 -0.25 -4.08
C ILE A 74 -9.07 0.91 -3.07
N VAL A 75 -8.30 1.96 -3.37
CA VAL A 75 -8.33 3.20 -2.58
C VAL A 75 -9.44 4.09 -3.12
N GLU A 76 -10.39 4.42 -2.26
CA GLU A 76 -11.63 5.13 -2.59
C GLU A 76 -11.60 6.59 -2.14
N ASP A 77 -10.68 6.97 -1.26
CA ASP A 77 -10.50 8.35 -0.84
C ASP A 77 -9.09 8.62 -0.31
N ILE A 78 -8.67 9.88 -0.40
CA ILE A 78 -7.46 10.38 0.25
C ILE A 78 -7.74 11.76 0.84
N SER A 79 -7.46 11.91 2.13
CA SER A 79 -7.54 13.18 2.85
C SER A 79 -6.18 13.53 3.43
N ILE A 80 -5.95 14.82 3.66
CA ILE A 80 -4.76 15.34 4.31
C ILE A 80 -5.22 16.16 5.51
N ASN A 81 -4.56 15.98 6.66
CA ASN A 81 -4.81 16.81 7.83
C ASN A 81 -4.00 18.12 7.80
N ASP A 82 -4.18 18.98 8.79
CA ASP A 82 -3.48 20.29 8.89
C ASP A 82 -1.94 20.18 8.94
N LYS A 83 -1.39 18.99 9.20
CA LYS A 83 0.06 18.71 9.23
C LYS A 83 0.60 18.15 7.91
N GLY A 84 -0.24 18.02 6.89
CA GLY A 84 0.16 17.41 5.62
C GLY A 84 0.16 15.88 5.64
N GLU A 85 -0.30 15.24 6.71
CA GLU A 85 -0.25 13.77 6.86
C GLU A 85 -1.45 13.13 6.14
N PRO A 86 -1.23 12.15 5.25
CA PRO A 86 -2.31 11.56 4.47
C PRO A 86 -3.04 10.44 5.23
N THR A 87 -4.34 10.36 4.99
CA THR A 87 -5.19 9.21 5.32
C THR A 87 -5.75 8.64 4.02
N PHE A 88 -5.58 7.34 3.80
CA PHE A 88 -6.15 6.63 2.66
C PHE A 88 -7.29 5.74 3.13
N ARG A 89 -8.47 5.92 2.54
CA ARG A 89 -9.62 5.02 2.73
C ARG A 89 -9.61 3.98 1.63
N TYR A 90 -9.74 2.72 1.99
CA TYR A 90 -9.66 1.61 1.05
C TYR A 90 -10.69 0.52 1.35
N ARG A 91 -11.06 -0.16 0.27
CA ARG A 91 -11.78 -1.43 0.30
C ARG A 91 -10.83 -2.55 -0.05
N ARG A 92 -10.88 -3.64 0.70
CA ARG A 92 -10.08 -4.84 0.47
C ARG A 92 -10.78 -5.71 -0.56
N LEU A 93 -10.03 -6.17 -1.56
CA LEU A 93 -10.50 -7.16 -2.51
C LEU A 93 -10.09 -8.57 -2.08
N SER A 94 -8.80 -8.77 -1.83
CA SER A 94 -8.28 -10.08 -1.42
C SER A 94 -6.90 -9.96 -0.78
N GLY A 95 -6.52 -10.97 0.01
CA GLY A 95 -5.11 -11.20 0.35
C GLY A 95 -4.36 -11.76 -0.86
N ILE A 96 -3.04 -11.63 -0.86
CA ILE A 96 -2.17 -12.33 -1.82
C ILE A 96 -1.56 -13.53 -1.10
N GLU A 97 -2.24 -14.67 -1.20
CA GLU A 97 -1.83 -15.92 -0.58
C GLU A 97 -0.56 -16.49 -1.22
N GLY A 98 0.20 -17.28 -0.46
CA GLY A 98 1.41 -17.95 -0.95
C GLY A 98 2.66 -17.06 -1.11
N ILE A 99 2.55 -15.75 -0.91
CA ILE A 99 3.69 -14.82 -0.89
C ILE A 99 3.71 -13.99 0.39
N THR A 100 4.91 -13.57 0.79
CA THR A 100 5.07 -12.62 1.89
C THR A 100 5.25 -11.19 1.38
N SER A 101 4.98 -10.20 2.24
CA SER A 101 5.29 -8.81 1.92
C SER A 101 6.78 -8.60 1.63
N LYS A 102 7.66 -9.38 2.27
CA LYS A 102 9.11 -9.40 1.99
C LYS A 102 9.40 -9.78 0.53
N ASP A 103 8.72 -10.79 -0.01
CA ASP A 103 8.92 -11.23 -1.39
C ASP A 103 8.55 -10.11 -2.37
N LEU A 104 7.41 -9.46 -2.13
CA LEU A 104 6.93 -8.36 -2.97
C LEU A 104 7.84 -7.12 -2.88
N LEU A 105 8.24 -6.72 -1.67
CA LEU A 105 9.16 -5.60 -1.45
C LEU A 105 10.50 -5.82 -2.15
N SER A 106 11.01 -7.06 -2.18
CA SER A 106 12.27 -7.40 -2.84
C SER A 106 12.25 -7.11 -4.36
N ARG A 107 11.07 -7.20 -4.99
CA ARG A 107 10.87 -6.92 -6.43
C ARG A 107 10.55 -5.45 -6.70
N LEU A 108 9.85 -4.81 -5.78
CA LEU A 108 9.51 -3.39 -5.87
C LEU A 108 10.73 -2.47 -5.74
N ARG A 109 11.81 -2.89 -5.06
CA ARG A 109 13.09 -2.14 -4.92
C ARG A 109 12.99 -0.70 -4.39
N ASP A 110 11.80 -0.25 -4.01
CA ASP A 110 11.45 1.07 -3.51
C ASP A 110 10.82 0.92 -2.12
N TRP A 111 11.17 1.80 -1.17
CA TRP A 111 10.74 1.70 0.23
C TRP A 111 10.08 2.97 0.83
N PRO A 112 9.56 3.96 0.07
CA PRO A 112 8.73 4.98 0.70
C PRO A 112 7.42 4.35 1.18
N LEU A 113 6.85 4.93 2.24
CA LEU A 113 5.62 4.41 2.87
C LEU A 113 4.42 4.35 1.92
N TYR A 114 4.41 5.21 0.90
CA TYR A 114 3.42 5.20 -0.16
C TYR A 114 3.99 5.81 -1.44
N TYR A 115 3.57 5.31 -2.59
CA TYR A 115 3.97 5.83 -3.91
C TYR A 115 3.11 5.22 -5.03
N LEU A 116 3.10 5.87 -6.20
CA LEU A 116 2.51 5.31 -7.42
C LEU A 116 3.55 4.49 -8.20
N ALA A 117 3.18 3.28 -8.59
CA ALA A 117 3.98 2.40 -9.43
C ALA A 117 3.28 2.18 -10.77
N PRO A 118 4.01 2.18 -11.90
CA PRO A 118 3.42 1.88 -13.21
C PRO A 118 2.78 0.48 -13.23
N SER A 119 1.54 0.37 -13.73
CA SER A 119 0.80 -0.90 -13.69
C SER A 119 1.49 -2.03 -14.45
N ASN A 120 2.18 -1.72 -15.56
CA ASN A 120 2.96 -2.71 -16.32
C ASN A 120 4.10 -3.32 -15.48
N ARG A 121 4.74 -2.52 -14.61
CA ARG A 121 5.77 -3.00 -13.68
C ARG A 121 5.16 -3.95 -12.65
N ILE A 122 4.00 -3.61 -12.10
CA ILE A 122 3.30 -4.44 -11.13
C ILE A 122 2.82 -5.76 -11.74
N LEU A 123 2.24 -5.72 -12.94
CA LEU A 123 1.80 -6.91 -13.66
C LEU A 123 2.96 -7.87 -13.94
N LYS A 124 4.11 -7.35 -14.34
CA LYS A 124 5.33 -8.17 -14.52
C LYS A 124 5.77 -8.83 -13.21
N ILE A 125 5.75 -8.10 -12.10
CA ILE A 125 6.06 -8.67 -10.78
C ILE A 125 5.06 -9.76 -10.40
N PHE A 126 3.76 -9.55 -10.69
CA PHE A 126 2.72 -10.54 -10.41
C PHE A 126 2.93 -11.82 -11.22
N GLU A 127 3.24 -11.70 -12.50
CA GLU A 127 3.59 -12.83 -13.37
C GLU A 127 4.80 -13.61 -12.82
N GLU A 128 5.88 -12.91 -12.47
CA GLU A 128 7.10 -13.52 -11.90
C GLU A 128 6.86 -14.25 -10.56
N LEU A 129 5.87 -13.81 -9.79
CA LEU A 129 5.50 -14.37 -8.49
C LEU A 129 4.30 -15.34 -8.56
N GLY A 130 3.74 -15.58 -9.75
CA GLY A 130 2.57 -16.44 -9.93
C GLY A 130 1.27 -15.90 -9.32
N ILE A 131 1.18 -14.59 -9.09
CA ILE A 131 0.04 -13.91 -8.49
C ILE A 131 -1.03 -13.67 -9.56
N LYS A 132 -2.28 -14.05 -9.26
CA LYS A 132 -3.44 -13.75 -10.10
C LYS A 132 -4.36 -12.76 -9.38
N PRO A 133 -4.38 -11.47 -9.77
CA PRO A 133 -5.27 -10.52 -9.13
C PRO A 133 -6.75 -10.81 -9.47
N PRO A 134 -7.70 -10.47 -8.59
CA PRO A 134 -9.12 -10.49 -8.91
C PRO A 134 -9.43 -9.65 -10.15
N GLU A 135 -10.43 -10.06 -10.92
CA GLU A 135 -10.80 -9.40 -12.17
C GLU A 135 -11.14 -7.91 -11.98
N GLU A 136 -11.82 -7.58 -10.88
CA GLU A 136 -12.12 -6.20 -10.50
C GLU A 136 -10.85 -5.35 -10.38
N TRP A 137 -9.82 -5.86 -9.70
CA TRP A 137 -8.54 -5.17 -9.56
C TRP A 137 -7.85 -5.01 -10.93
N ALA A 138 -7.84 -6.09 -11.73
CA ALA A 138 -7.23 -6.09 -13.06
C ALA A 138 -7.91 -5.13 -14.06
N ARG A 139 -9.21 -4.90 -13.93
CA ARG A 139 -9.93 -3.90 -14.75
C ARG A 139 -9.59 -2.45 -14.35
N SER A 140 -9.21 -2.23 -13.09
CA SER A 140 -8.93 -0.89 -12.55
C SER A 140 -7.55 -0.32 -12.92
N ILE A 141 -6.66 -1.13 -13.50
CA ILE A 141 -5.29 -0.72 -13.89
C ILE A 141 -5.15 -0.27 -15.36
N GLY A 142 -6.26 -0.17 -16.13
CA GLY A 142 -6.28 0.24 -17.55
C GLY A 142 -5.68 1.62 -17.84
#